data_AF-A0AAP2HQH0-F1
#
_entry.id   AF-A0AAP2HQH0-F1
#
_cell.length_a   1.000
_cell.length_b   1.000
_cell.length_c   1.000
_cell.angle_alpha   90.00
_cell.angle_beta   90.00
_cell.angle_gamma   90.00
#
_symmetry.space_group_name_H-M   'P 1'
#
loop_
_entity.id
_entity.type
_entity.pdbx_description
1 polymer ?
#
loop_
_entity_poly.entity_id
_entity_poly.type
_entity_poly.pdbx_seq_one_letter_code
_entity_poly.pdbx_strand_id
1 'polypeptide(L)'
;MKIGSRLSPDGLVEEHAMPETMHLLVDTRVLQAQIDLLKASIETLGEGSELETFRQQLRGYLDRMRFDVVHGDRVSARCADGAVEVRYVLRFGVDFERVLAALRAGKFDD
;
A
#
# COMPACT_ATOMS: atom_id res chain seq x y z
N MET A 1 23.40 -32.82 51.41
CA MET A 1 22.10 -32.36 50.91
C MET A 1 22.16 -32.43 49.39
N LYS A 2 21.38 -33.33 48.78
CA LYS A 2 21.37 -33.63 47.33
C LYS A 2 20.53 -32.59 46.60
N ILE A 3 21.03 -32.02 45.51
CA ILE A 3 20.17 -31.57 44.41
C ILE A 3 20.75 -32.21 43.15
N GLY A 4 20.07 -33.26 42.69
CA GLY A 4 20.48 -34.06 41.56
C GLY A 4 20.16 -33.35 40.26
N SER A 5 21.18 -33.17 39.43
CA SER A 5 21.07 -32.92 38.00
C SER A 5 20.43 -34.17 37.36
N ARG A 6 19.18 -34.04 36.88
CA ARG A 6 18.64 -35.00 35.91
C ARG A 6 19.16 -34.61 34.53
N LEU A 7 20.22 -35.30 34.12
CA LEU A 7 20.62 -35.39 32.71
C LEU A 7 19.61 -36.31 32.02
N SER A 8 18.90 -35.79 31.02
CA SER A 8 18.27 -36.64 30.00
C SER A 8 19.38 -37.29 29.15
N PRO A 9 19.27 -38.58 28.81
CA PRO A 9 20.33 -39.31 28.11
C PRO A 9 20.35 -39.10 26.60
N ASP A 10 19.39 -38.36 26.03
CA ASP A 10 19.34 -38.04 24.61
C ASP A 10 19.60 -36.54 24.43
N GLY A 11 20.80 -36.20 23.97
CA GLY A 11 21.29 -34.84 23.72
C GLY A 11 20.60 -34.15 22.54
N LEU A 12 19.27 -34.16 22.52
CA LEU A 12 18.50 -33.24 21.69
C LEU A 12 18.37 -31.94 22.48
N VAL A 13 19.23 -30.99 22.12
CA VAL A 13 18.92 -29.58 22.35
C VAL A 13 17.55 -29.40 21.72
N GLU A 14 16.50 -29.19 22.52
CA GLU A 14 15.26 -28.65 22.00
C GLU A 14 15.62 -27.26 21.50
N GLU A 15 16.03 -27.19 20.24
CA GLU A 15 16.03 -25.97 19.45
C GLU A 15 14.56 -25.58 19.42
N HIS A 16 14.13 -24.84 20.44
CA HIS A 16 12.84 -24.17 20.45
C HIS A 16 12.84 -23.37 19.16
N ALA A 17 12.15 -23.88 18.14
CA ALA A 17 11.94 -23.18 16.89
C ALA A 17 11.45 -21.79 17.27
N MET A 18 12.33 -20.79 17.16
CA MET A 18 11.97 -19.44 17.50
C MET A 18 10.74 -19.12 16.64
N PRO A 19 9.64 -18.62 17.22
CA PRO A 19 8.48 -18.28 16.42
C PRO A 19 8.96 -17.36 15.30
N GLU A 20 8.76 -17.79 14.04
CA GLU A 20 9.14 -16.97 12.88
C GLU A 20 8.39 -15.65 13.01
N THR A 21 9.12 -14.64 13.49
CA THR A 21 8.54 -13.33 13.75
C THR A 21 8.33 -12.69 12.39
N MET A 22 7.09 -12.30 12.09
CA MET A 22 6.76 -11.68 10.81
C MET A 22 6.51 -10.20 11.02
N HIS A 23 7.29 -9.37 10.34
CA HIS A 23 7.06 -7.92 10.29
C HIS A 23 6.29 -7.56 9.03
N LEU A 24 5.18 -6.85 9.21
CA LEU A 24 4.40 -6.31 8.10
C LEU A 24 4.66 -4.82 7.97
N LEU A 25 5.23 -4.41 6.85
CA LEU A 25 5.44 -3.01 6.52
C LEU A 25 4.52 -2.60 5.38
N VAL A 26 3.90 -1.43 5.53
CA VAL A 26 3.08 -0.82 4.49
C VAL A 26 3.76 0.47 4.04
N ASP A 27 4.21 0.50 2.78
CA ASP A 27 4.83 1.66 2.17
C ASP A 27 3.79 2.47 1.39
N THR A 28 3.47 3.64 1.90
CA THR A 28 2.45 4.54 1.35
C THR A 28 3.03 5.69 0.53
N ARG A 29 4.35 5.75 0.33
CA ARG A 29 4.99 6.90 -0.33
C ARG A 29 4.49 7.10 -1.76
N VAL A 30 4.27 6.01 -2.49
CA VAL A 30 3.73 6.05 -3.86
C VAL A 30 2.28 6.55 -3.86
N LEU A 31 1.43 5.96 -3.01
CA LEU A 31 0.05 6.42 -2.84
C LEU A 31 -0.02 7.91 -2.48
N GLN A 32 0.83 8.38 -1.58
CA GLN A 32 0.89 9.79 -1.20
C GLN A 32 1.24 10.69 -2.38
N ALA A 33 2.29 10.34 -3.15
CA ALA A 33 2.67 11.09 -4.34
C ALA A 33 1.53 11.14 -5.38
N GLN A 34 0.77 10.06 -5.54
CA GLN A 34 -0.39 10.03 -6.42
C GLN A 34 -1.55 10.93 -5.93
N ILE A 35 -1.80 10.97 -4.62
CA ILE A 35 -2.78 11.90 -4.02
C ILE A 35 -2.36 13.34 -4.26
N ASP A 36 -1.07 13.66 -4.07
CA ASP A 36 -0.57 15.02 -4.25
C ASP A 36 -0.66 15.47 -5.72
N LEU A 37 -0.34 14.57 -6.66
CA LEU A 37 -0.52 14.82 -8.09
C LEU A 37 -2.00 15.05 -8.46
N LEU A 38 -2.91 14.27 -7.89
CA LEU A 38 -4.35 14.43 -8.12
C LEU A 38 -4.84 15.79 -7.62
N LYS A 39 -4.44 16.20 -6.41
CA LYS A 39 -4.78 17.52 -5.85
C LYS A 39 -4.27 18.65 -6.74
N ALA A 40 -3.01 18.63 -7.12
CA ALA A 40 -2.43 19.63 -8.00
C ALA A 40 -3.18 19.71 -9.34
N SER A 41 -3.54 18.57 -9.91
CA SER A 41 -4.30 18.51 -11.17
C SER A 41 -5.69 19.15 -11.04
N ILE A 42 -6.38 18.91 -9.91
CA ILE A 42 -7.68 19.54 -9.63
C ILE A 42 -7.55 21.05 -9.42
N GLU A 43 -6.51 21.50 -8.73
CA GLU A 43 -6.23 22.93 -8.49
C GLU A 43 -5.91 23.69 -9.79
N THR A 44 -5.33 23.02 -10.79
CA THR A 44 -5.07 23.63 -12.11
C THR A 44 -6.30 23.77 -12.99
N LEU A 45 -7.44 23.16 -12.62
CA LEU A 45 -8.69 23.39 -13.31
C LEU A 45 -9.11 24.85 -13.06
N GLY A 46 -9.21 25.66 -14.11
CA GLY A 46 -9.58 27.08 -14.03
C GLY A 46 -11.01 27.36 -13.55
N GLU A 47 -11.69 28.34 -14.14
CA GLU A 47 -13.10 28.65 -13.81
C GLU A 47 -13.93 28.75 -15.09
N GLY A 48 -15.19 28.30 -15.03
CA GLY A 48 -16.12 28.30 -16.16
C GLY A 48 -17.27 27.30 -16.00
N SER A 49 -18.40 27.53 -16.67
CA SER A 49 -19.60 26.68 -16.56
C SER A 49 -19.40 25.25 -17.08
N GLU A 50 -18.64 25.08 -18.16
CA GLU A 50 -18.26 23.76 -18.69
C GLU A 50 -17.34 23.00 -17.72
N LEU A 51 -16.46 23.73 -17.05
CA LEU A 51 -15.53 23.18 -16.07
C LEU A 51 -16.22 22.80 -14.76
N GLU A 52 -17.23 23.55 -14.33
CA GLU A 52 -18.09 23.16 -13.21
C GLU A 52 -18.85 21.86 -13.49
N THR A 53 -19.33 21.69 -14.72
CA THR A 53 -19.97 20.44 -15.15
C THR A 53 -18.97 19.28 -15.07
N PHE A 54 -17.75 19.49 -15.56
CA PHE A 54 -16.67 18.51 -15.44
C PHE A 54 -16.30 18.20 -13.98
N ARG A 55 -16.22 19.20 -13.10
CA ARG A 55 -15.97 19.01 -11.66
C ARG A 55 -17.04 18.16 -10.99
N GLN A 56 -18.31 18.37 -11.33
CA GLN A 56 -19.41 17.53 -10.82
C GLN A 56 -19.33 16.10 -11.32
N GLN A 57 -19.01 15.89 -12.61
CA GLN A 57 -18.77 14.56 -13.17
C GLN A 57 -17.58 13.87 -12.51
N LEU A 58 -16.46 14.58 -12.34
CA LEU A 58 -15.26 14.10 -11.66
C LEU A 58 -15.58 13.71 -10.22
N ARG A 59 -16.29 14.55 -9.46
CA ARG A 59 -16.71 14.22 -8.10
C ARG A 59 -17.58 12.97 -8.07
N GLY A 60 -18.59 12.89 -8.93
CA GLY A 60 -19.44 11.70 -9.03
C GLY A 60 -18.68 10.46 -9.49
N TYR A 61 -17.60 10.61 -10.26
CA TYR A 61 -16.72 9.51 -10.65
C TYR A 61 -15.83 9.07 -9.48
N LEU A 62 -15.21 10.02 -8.77
CA LEU A 62 -14.38 9.75 -7.58
C LEU A 62 -15.20 9.12 -6.43
N ASP A 63 -16.44 9.58 -6.23
CA ASP A 63 -17.36 9.02 -5.21
C ASP A 63 -17.78 7.57 -5.55
N ARG A 64 -17.92 7.26 -6.85
CA ARG A 64 -18.26 5.91 -7.34
C ARG A 64 -17.04 4.99 -7.42
N MET A 65 -15.87 5.55 -7.66
CA MET A 65 -14.64 4.79 -7.67
C MET A 65 -14.28 4.35 -6.27
N ARG A 66 -14.33 3.03 -6.07
CA ARG A 66 -13.41 2.41 -5.11
C ARG A 66 -12.05 2.52 -5.77
N PHE A 67 -11.27 3.51 -5.38
CA PHE A 67 -9.85 3.53 -5.73
C PHE A 67 -9.24 2.24 -5.20
N ASP A 68 -9.03 1.28 -6.10
CA ASP A 68 -8.37 0.05 -5.74
C ASP A 68 -6.94 0.40 -5.36
N VAL A 69 -6.65 0.27 -4.07
CA VAL A 69 -5.28 0.36 -3.59
C VAL A 69 -4.65 -0.99 -3.85
N VAL A 70 -3.79 -1.06 -4.86
CA VAL A 70 -3.12 -2.30 -5.26
C VAL A 70 -1.83 -2.43 -4.47
N HIS A 71 -1.57 -3.65 -3.99
CA HIS A 71 -0.25 -4.03 -3.46
C HIS A 71 0.72 -4.20 -4.63
N GLY A 72 1.60 -3.22 -4.84
CA GLY A 72 2.46 -3.11 -6.01
C GLY A 72 3.58 -4.16 -6.05
N ASP A 73 4.32 -4.28 -4.95
CA ASP A 73 5.46 -5.19 -4.81
C ASP A 73 5.41 -5.86 -3.44
N ARG A 74 5.43 -7.20 -3.42
CA ARG A 74 5.65 -7.98 -2.20
C ARG A 74 7.13 -8.31 -2.13
N VAL A 75 7.89 -7.53 -1.36
CA VAL A 75 9.28 -7.87 -1.04
C VAL A 75 9.28 -8.59 0.30
N SER A 76 9.78 -9.82 0.30
CA SER A 76 10.08 -10.55 1.52
C SER A 76 11.58 -10.60 1.75
N ALA A 77 12.04 -10.17 2.93
CA ALA A 77 13.43 -10.26 3.34
C ALA A 77 13.55 -10.94 4.70
N ARG A 78 14.66 -11.66 4.92
CA ARG A 78 14.98 -12.21 6.24
C ARG A 78 15.89 -11.23 6.98
N CYS A 79 15.45 -10.80 8.15
CA CYS A 79 16.17 -9.89 9.02
C CYS A 79 17.28 -10.62 9.79
N ALA A 80 18.24 -9.85 10.31
CA ALA A 80 19.40 -10.38 11.04
C ALA A 80 19.02 -11.07 12.36
N ASP A 81 17.85 -10.75 12.90
CA ASP A 81 17.23 -11.39 14.08
C ASP A 81 16.42 -12.65 13.73
N GLY A 82 16.41 -13.06 12.46
CA GLY A 82 15.67 -14.22 11.98
C GLY A 82 14.23 -13.93 11.55
N ALA A 83 13.73 -12.71 11.75
CA ALA A 83 12.37 -12.33 11.37
C ALA A 83 12.18 -12.26 9.84
N VAL A 84 10.96 -12.46 9.36
CA VAL A 84 10.58 -12.26 7.95
C VAL A 84 9.86 -10.92 7.83
N GLU A 85 10.47 -9.98 7.09
CA GLU A 85 9.82 -8.73 6.74
C GLU A 85 9.07 -8.89 5.43
N VAL A 86 7.78 -8.55 5.41
CA VAL A 86 6.97 -8.42 4.19
C VAL A 86 6.56 -6.97 4.03
N ARG A 87 6.99 -6.35 2.93
CA ARG A 87 6.61 -4.99 2.56
C ARG A 87 5.51 -5.01 1.50
N TYR A 88 4.47 -4.23 1.73
CA TYR A 88 3.41 -3.93 0.77
C TYR A 88 3.51 -2.48 0.33
N VAL A 89 3.76 -2.25 -0.96
CA VAL A 89 3.67 -0.89 -1.54
C VAL A 89 2.22 -0.61 -1.91
N LEU A 90 1.65 0.48 -1.38
CA LEU A 90 0.32 0.93 -1.73
C LEU A 90 0.39 1.96 -2.86
N ARG A 91 -0.47 1.77 -3.86
CA ARG A 91 -0.70 2.71 -4.97
C ARG A 91 -2.12 2.60 -5.47
N PHE A 92 -2.63 3.66 -6.08
CA PHE A 92 -3.88 3.55 -6.84
C PHE A 92 -3.71 2.64 -8.06
N GLY A 93 -4.78 1.90 -8.36
CA GLY A 93 -4.89 0.99 -9.49
C GLY A 93 -5.13 1.70 -10.83
N VAL A 94 -5.59 0.94 -11.83
CA VAL A 94 -5.69 1.36 -13.23
C VAL A 94 -6.55 2.60 -13.45
N ASP A 95 -7.56 2.83 -12.63
CA ASP A 95 -8.46 3.97 -12.81
C ASP A 95 -7.85 5.32 -12.41
N PHE A 96 -6.73 5.34 -11.68
CA PHE A 96 -6.01 6.57 -11.40
C PHE A 96 -5.48 7.24 -12.66
N GLU A 97 -4.90 6.46 -13.58
CA GLU A 97 -4.42 6.97 -14.86
C GLU A 97 -5.57 7.52 -15.71
N ARG A 98 -6.75 6.88 -15.65
CA ARG A 98 -7.96 7.36 -16.33
C ARG A 98 -8.42 8.70 -15.78
N VAL A 99 -8.40 8.89 -14.47
CA VAL A 99 -8.72 10.20 -13.85
C VAL A 99 -7.71 11.26 -14.26
N LEU A 100 -6.41 10.95 -14.24
CA LEU A 100 -5.40 11.92 -14.67
C LEU A 100 -5.50 12.27 -16.15
N ALA A 101 -5.88 11.31 -17.01
CA ALA A 101 -6.15 11.56 -18.41
C ALA A 101 -7.37 12.48 -18.58
N ALA A 102 -8.46 12.21 -17.85
CA ALA A 102 -9.66 13.03 -17.90
C ALA A 102 -9.41 14.46 -17.40
N LEU A 103 -8.62 14.63 -16.33
CA LEU A 103 -8.19 15.94 -15.83
C LEU A 103 -7.38 16.73 -16.85
N ARG A 104 -6.47 16.06 -17.58
CA ARG A 104 -5.68 16.68 -18.65
C ARG A 104 -6.54 17.05 -19.86
N ALA A 105 -7.55 16.25 -20.18
CA ALA A 105 -8.45 16.48 -21.31
C ALA A 105 -9.61 17.44 -20.99
N GLY A 106 -9.88 17.69 -19.70
CA GLY A 106 -11.06 18.44 -19.25
C GLY A 106 -12.38 17.70 -19.47
N LYS A 107 -12.34 16.39 -19.75
CA LYS A 107 -13.49 15.52 -20.00
C LYS A 107 -13.12 14.07 -19.76
N PHE A 108 -14.08 13.25 -19.37
CA PHE A 108 -13.93 11.79 -19.46
C PHE A 108 -14.20 11.36 -20.91
N ASP A 109 -13.35 10.49 -21.47
CA ASP A 109 -13.72 9.76 -22.68
C ASP A 109 -14.70 8.65 -22.30
N ASP A 110 -15.82 8.56 -23.04
CA ASP A 110 -16.85 7.52 -22.93
C ASP A 110 -16.33 6.18 -23.50
#